data_AF-A0A542B8S7-F1
#
_entry.id   AF-A0A542B8S7-F1
#
_cell.length_a   1.000
_cell.length_b   1.000
_cell.length_c   1.000
_cell.angle_alpha   90.00
_cell.angle_beta   90.00
_cell.angle_gamma   90.00
#
_symmetry.space_group_name_H-M   'P 1'
#
loop_
_entity.id
_entity.type
_entity.pdbx_description
1 polymer ?
#
loop_
_entity_poly.entity_id
_entity_poly.type
_entity_poly.pdbx_seq_one_letter_code
_entity_poly.pdbx_strand_id
1 'polypeptide(L)' 'MSDTVSLAQSIVTMQAASTQQALSVEMLRQNAQADQALVAMLQQSAEQTQAALPAGQGTLVDLTV' A
#
# COMPACT_ATOMS: atom_id res chain seq x y z
N MET A 1 -22.66 -25.48 -33.62
CA MET A 1 -21.28 -25.58 -33.10
C MET A 1 -20.55 -24.23 -33.03
N SER A 2 -20.91 -23.23 -33.85
CA SER A 2 -20.26 -21.90 -33.84
C SER A 2 -20.61 -21.04 -32.60
N ASP A 3 -21.88 -21.05 -32.16
CA ASP A 3 -22.33 -20.17 -31.07
C ASP A 3 -21.80 -20.56 -29.69
N THR A 4 -21.65 -21.86 -29.44
CA THR A 4 -21.10 -22.38 -28.18
C THR A 4 -19.63 -22.02 -27.99
N VAL A 5 -18.85 -21.96 -29.09
CA VAL A 5 -17.44 -21.55 -29.05
C VAL A 5 -17.33 -20.04 -28.83
N SER A 6 -18.17 -19.24 -29.49
CA SER A 6 -18.23 -17.78 -29.28
C SER A 6 -18.64 -17.42 -27.85
N LEU A 7 -19.61 -18.12 -27.27
CA LEU A 7 -20.03 -17.93 -25.89
C LEU A 7 -18.94 -18.34 -24.90
N ALA A 8 -18.31 -19.50 -25.09
CA ALA A 8 -17.21 -19.95 -24.25
C ALA A 8 -16.03 -18.97 -24.26
N GLN A 9 -15.69 -18.44 -25.44
CA GLN A 9 -14.64 -17.43 -25.58
C GLN A 9 -15.01 -16.13 -24.85
N SER A 10 -16.26 -15.69 -24.98
CA SER A 10 -16.76 -14.51 -24.27
C SER A 10 -16.71 -14.68 -22.75
N ILE A 11 -17.07 -15.87 -22.23
CA ILE A 11 -16.98 -16.18 -20.79
C ILE A 11 -15.54 -16.13 -20.30
N VAL A 12 -14.61 -16.72 -21.04
CA VAL A 12 -13.17 -16.69 -20.70
C VAL A 12 -12.63 -15.26 -20.72
N THR A 13 -13.00 -14.46 -21.71
CA THR A 13 -12.61 -13.05 -21.79
C THR A 13 -13.17 -12.24 -20.62
N MET A 14 -14.44 -12.43 -20.26
CA MET A 14 -15.04 -11.78 -19.09
C MET A 14 -14.36 -12.20 -17.79
N GLN A 15 -14.04 -13.48 -17.63
CA GLN A 15 -13.36 -13.99 -16.44
C GLN A 15 -11.92 -13.46 -16.32
N ALA A 16 -11.21 -13.37 -17.44
CA ALA A 16 -9.90 -12.74 -17.49
C ALA A 16 -9.97 -11.25 -17.11
N ALA A 17 -10.94 -10.49 -17.65
CA ALA A 17 -11.14 -9.08 -17.30
C ALA A 17 -11.49 -8.89 -15.82
N SER A 18 -12.38 -9.72 -15.27
CA SER A 18 -12.71 -9.71 -13.84
C SER A 18 -11.49 -10.01 -12.96
N THR A 19 -10.65 -10.96 -13.38
CA THR A 19 -9.43 -11.33 -12.65
C THR A 19 -8.42 -10.19 -12.67
N GLN A 20 -8.23 -9.53 -13.82
CA GLN A 20 -7.34 -8.38 -13.93
C GLN A 20 -7.79 -7.22 -13.04
N GLN A 21 -9.10 -6.90 -13.02
CA GLN A 21 -9.63 -5.87 -12.11
C GLN A 21 -9.40 -6.23 -10.64
N ALA A 22 -9.65 -7.48 -10.24
CA ALA A 22 -9.40 -7.93 -8.88
C ALA A 22 -7.91 -7.81 -8.50
N LEU A 23 -7.00 -8.19 -9.40
CA LEU A 23 -5.56 -8.03 -9.21
C LEU A 23 -5.16 -6.56 -9.06
N SER A 24 -5.69 -5.66 -9.89
CA SER A 24 -5.41 -4.22 -9.77
C SER A 24 -5.85 -3.66 -8.42
N VAL A 25 -7.04 -4.04 -7.95
CA VAL A 25 -7.55 -3.64 -6.63
C VAL A 25 -6.68 -4.18 -5.51
N GLU A 26 -6.28 -5.46 -5.59
CA GLU A 26 -5.45 -6.08 -4.57
C GLU A 26 -4.04 -5.47 -4.53
N MET A 27 -3.46 -5.12 -5.69
CA MET A 27 -2.19 -4.41 -5.74
C MET A 27 -2.29 -3.03 -5.09
N LEU A 28 -3.36 -2.28 -5.34
CA LEU A 28 -3.58 -0.99 -4.66
C LEU A 28 -3.70 -1.18 -3.14
N ARG A 29 -4.40 -2.23 -2.71
CA ARG A 29 -4.53 -2.59 -1.30
C ARG A 29 -3.18 -2.92 -0.65
N GLN A 30 -2.35 -3.70 -1.34
CA GLN A 30 -1.01 -4.06 -0.88
C GLN A 30 -0.10 -2.82 -0.77
N ASN A 31 -0.14 -1.91 -1.74
CA ASN A 31 0.61 -0.65 -1.66
C ASN A 31 0.18 0.18 -0.44
N ALA A 32 -1.14 0.34 -0.22
CA ALA A 32 -1.64 1.08 0.94
C ALA A 32 -1.23 0.43 2.29
N GLN A 33 -1.20 -0.90 2.36
CA GLN A 33 -0.72 -1.60 3.56
C GLN A 33 0.78 -1.43 3.77
N ALA A 34 1.58 -1.45 2.70
CA ALA A 34 3.01 -1.20 2.77
C ALA A 34 3.30 0.22 3.27
N ASP A 35 2.58 1.22 2.76
CA ASP A 35 2.70 2.61 3.21
C ASP A 35 2.35 2.76 4.70
N GLN A 36 1.27 2.12 5.16
CA GLN A 36 0.92 2.10 6.58
C GLN A 36 1.98 1.44 7.45
N ALA A 37 2.58 0.34 6.98
CA ALA A 37 3.67 -0.33 7.69
C ALA A 37 4.91 0.57 7.79
N LEU A 38 5.25 1.30 6.72
CA LEU A 38 6.33 2.28 6.74
C LEU A 38 6.05 3.42 7.73
N VAL A 39 4.83 3.97 7.73
CA VAL A 39 4.43 5.00 8.70
C VAL A 39 4.53 4.47 10.14
N ALA A 40 4.06 3.25 10.40
CA ALA A 40 4.16 2.64 11.72
C ALA A 40 5.62 2.46 12.16
N MET A 41 6.51 2.02 11.27
CA MET A 41 7.95 1.93 11.56
C MET A 41 8.57 3.29 11.87
N LEU A 42 8.22 4.32 11.08
CA LEU A 42 8.69 5.69 11.32
C LEU A 42 8.21 6.22 12.67
N GLN A 43 6.95 5.99 13.01
CA GLN A 43 6.36 6.43 14.27
C GLN A 43 7.00 5.73 15.47
N GLN A 44 7.20 4.41 15.38
CA GLN A 44 7.93 3.63 16.38
C GLN A 44 9.39 4.10 16.53
N SER A 45 10.05 4.47 15.43
CA SER A 45 11.41 5.00 15.47
C SER A 45 11.48 6.38 16.14
N ALA A 46 10.48 7.23 15.89
CA ALA A 46 10.37 8.54 16.50
C ALA A 46 10.12 8.43 18.02
N GLU A 47 9.24 7.53 18.44
CA GLU A 47 8.98 7.26 19.86
C GLU A 47 10.23 6.74 20.59
N GLN A 48 10.97 5.81 19.99
CA GLN A 48 12.24 5.33 20.56
C GLN A 48 13.29 6.43 20.64
N THR A 49 13.41 7.26 19.60
CA THR A 49 14.33 8.40 19.58
C THR A 49 13.95 9.40 20.67
N GLN A 50 12.66 9.71 20.81
CA GLN A 50 12.16 10.65 21.81
C GLN A 50 12.35 10.11 23.24
N ALA A 51 12.18 8.81 23.46
CA ALA A 51 12.43 8.17 24.76
C ALA A 51 13.92 8.13 25.13
N ALA A 52 14.82 8.13 24.14
CA ALA A 52 16.27 8.12 24.36
C ALA A 52 16.86 9.53 24.59
N LEU A 53 16.12 10.60 24.31
CA LEU A 53 16.58 11.98 24.51
C LEU A 53 16.41 12.40 25.99
N PRO A 54 17.47 12.91 26.65
CA PRO A 54 17.35 13.51 27.97
C PRO A 54 16.37 14.68 27.96
N ALA A 55 15.60 14.86 29.04
CA ALA A 55 14.68 15.98 29.17
C ALA A 55 15.40 17.31 28.88
N GLY A 56 14.94 18.04 27.84
CA GLY A 56 15.49 19.32 27.41
C GLY A 56 16.29 19.31 26.09
N GLN A 57 16.57 18.14 25.49
CA GLN A 57 17.20 18.04 24.16
C GLN A 57 16.15 17.68 23.10
N GLY A 58 15.70 18.67 22.33
CA GLY A 58 14.70 18.51 21.27
C GLY A 58 14.02 19.82 20.84
N THR A 59 14.16 20.88 21.65
CA THR A 59 13.65 22.23 21.39
C THR A 59 14.60 23.13 20.60
N LEU A 60 15.85 22.70 20.39
CA LEU A 60 16.85 23.44 19.62
C LEU A 60 16.97 22.85 18.21
N VAL A 61 15.94 23.02 17.39
CA VAL A 61 16.10 22.89 15.94
C VAL A 61 16.66 24.22 15.47
N ASP A 62 17.93 24.25 15.06
CA ASP A 62 18.56 25.43 14.48
C ASP A 62 17.92 25.70 13.11
N LEU A 63 16.88 26.54 13.10
CA LEU A 63 16.30 27.10 11.89
C LEU A 63 17.16 28.29 11.47
N THR A 64 18.18 28.03 10.66
CA THR A 64 18.82 29.10 9.89
C THR A 64 17.87 29.50 8.75
N VAL A 65 17.18 30.62 8.92
CA VAL A 65 16.40 31.31 7.86
C VAL A 65 17.26 32.32 7.11
#